data_AF-A0A959QIH7-F1
#
_entry.id   AF-A0A959QIH7-F1
#
_cell.length_a   1.000
_cell.length_b   1.000
_cell.length_c   1.000
_cell.angle_alpha   90.00
_cell.angle_beta   90.00
_cell.angle_gamma   90.00
#
_symmetry.space_group_name_H-M   'P 1'
#
loop_
_entity.id
_entity.type
_entity.pdbx_description
1 polymer ?
#
loop_
_entity_poly.entity_id
_entity_poly.type
_entity_poly.pdbx_seq_one_letter_code
_entity_poly.pdbx_strand_id
1 'polypeptide(L)'
;MARVIKVYEHSEDDQVFFRFRLVVEESIKGSLEKGDQFDVQKWEKLTDDKWMTMWGDINLYQNTSYLLFLEDRGGGLYHPLCFSYYIFEEVAKDGFTYLVPSPESAEIEVLDLNTAEPLYVYTKEPLMKQLSSYVHDQKPWNSNEAKTSLSISDFTNQQSKRSAPSGCTFLNTSGKKVRWNIFPDLSVGVHYNSGATGCGSSVSAAQDAISTLQNAYDGINILDAGSSTFSANCADFSALGADYRSYMDNTYGNYRHVIIQFEDPCSEISDLKSCGGTLAIGGAYGVGSHTYLDTAWATAKYGYVVVNNGVGNCFCSSMTDLLTHELTHTLGLGHISANVGTANLNPVCCHSITALDNQCVDYAYPPPGAVQLLPVELVSFNGVADPYYNQLFWSTASEQNVNRFIIERANSNGSQFETIGAVLSQGETSVGHAYEWLDKSPMQNNYYRLRTTDWDGQEDLSNIIVVKRQEGIKPAIYPTMTNGEINIAIPGGEEVRLKIFSVAGELISEYNIAYSSAIDLK
;
A
#
# COMPACT_ATOMS: atom_id res chain seq x y z
N MET A 1 -2.44 -11.87 -24.60
CA MET A 1 -1.58 -10.81 -24.04
C MET A 1 -2.01 -9.47 -24.59
N ALA A 2 -2.22 -8.49 -23.71
CA ALA A 2 -2.46 -7.12 -24.11
C ALA A 2 -1.82 -6.17 -23.10
N ARG A 3 -1.31 -5.03 -23.59
CA ARG A 3 -0.70 -3.99 -22.76
C ARG A 3 -1.64 -2.84 -22.56
N VAL A 4 -1.77 -2.37 -21.33
CA VAL A 4 -2.56 -1.19 -21.02
C VAL A 4 -1.85 0.04 -21.56
N ILE A 5 -2.53 0.80 -22.42
CA ILE A 5 -2.00 2.04 -22.99
C ILE A 5 -2.64 3.28 -22.39
N LYS A 6 -3.79 3.14 -21.73
CA LYS A 6 -4.48 4.24 -21.03
C LYS A 6 -5.40 3.71 -19.96
N VAL A 7 -5.40 4.35 -18.79
CA VAL A 7 -6.43 4.22 -17.77
C VAL A 7 -7.26 5.50 -17.75
N TYR A 8 -8.59 5.41 -17.75
CA TYR A 8 -9.44 6.60 -17.82
C TYR A 8 -10.82 6.40 -17.21
N GLU A 9 -11.42 7.50 -16.74
CA GLU A 9 -12.82 7.55 -16.34
C GLU A 9 -13.74 7.60 -17.56
N HIS A 10 -14.85 6.87 -17.49
CA HIS A 10 -15.96 6.96 -18.43
C HIS A 10 -17.24 7.28 -17.67
N SER A 11 -17.85 8.43 -17.99
CA SER A 11 -19.14 8.83 -17.42
C SER A 11 -20.26 8.46 -18.38
N GLU A 12 -21.27 7.76 -17.86
CA GLU A 12 -22.49 7.40 -18.58
C GLU A 12 -23.69 7.54 -17.64
N ASP A 13 -24.70 8.28 -18.08
CA ASP A 13 -25.81 8.77 -17.25
C ASP A 13 -25.27 9.43 -15.96
N ASP A 14 -25.59 8.93 -14.76
CA ASP A 14 -25.07 9.46 -13.49
C ASP A 14 -23.98 8.54 -12.87
N GLN A 15 -23.36 7.69 -13.69
CA GLN A 15 -22.36 6.71 -13.24
C GLN A 15 -20.98 7.04 -13.80
N VAL A 16 -19.95 6.86 -12.96
CA VAL A 16 -18.55 6.93 -13.39
C VAL A 16 -17.93 5.55 -13.27
N PHE A 17 -17.41 5.04 -14.39
CA PHE A 17 -16.68 3.79 -14.50
C PHE A 17 -15.19 4.03 -14.73
N PHE A 18 -14.36 3.07 -14.37
CA PHE A 18 -12.98 3.03 -14.83
C PHE A 18 -12.83 2.06 -16.00
N ARG A 19 -12.18 2.54 -17.07
CA ARG A 19 -11.84 1.75 -18.25
C ARG A 19 -10.34 1.73 -18.48
N PHE A 20 -9.86 0.59 -18.94
CA PHE A 20 -8.51 0.34 -19.39
C PHE A 20 -8.55 0.19 -20.90
N ARG A 21 -7.86 1.06 -21.63
CA ARG A 21 -7.60 0.84 -23.05
C ARG A 21 -6.36 -0.01 -23.19
N LEU A 22 -6.48 -1.12 -23.91
CA LEU A 22 -5.38 -2.03 -24.15
C LEU A 22 -5.06 -2.13 -25.64
N VAL A 23 -3.80 -2.44 -25.94
CA VAL A 23 -3.35 -2.86 -27.27
C VAL A 23 -2.97 -4.35 -27.22
N VAL A 24 -3.47 -5.13 -28.17
CA VAL A 24 -3.18 -6.56 -28.25
C VAL A 24 -1.73 -6.77 -28.68
N GLU A 25 -0.98 -7.54 -27.89
CA GLU A 25 0.41 -7.91 -28.20
C GLU A 25 0.50 -9.30 -28.82
N GLU A 26 -0.34 -10.22 -28.33
CA GLU A 26 -0.44 -11.60 -28.78
C GLU A 26 -1.84 -12.15 -28.47
N SER A 27 -2.46 -12.81 -29.45
CA SER A 27 -3.79 -13.41 -29.33
C SER A 27 -3.70 -14.91 -29.54
N ILE A 28 -4.27 -15.68 -28.60
CA ILE A 28 -4.37 -17.15 -28.70
C ILE A 28 -5.75 -17.56 -29.21
N LYS A 29 -6.81 -16.90 -28.75
CA LYS A 29 -8.20 -17.24 -29.08
C LYS A 29 -9.06 -15.99 -29.11
N GLY A 30 -9.95 -15.92 -30.08
CA GLY A 30 -10.90 -14.82 -30.25
C GLY A 30 -10.69 -14.09 -31.58
N SER A 31 -11.39 -12.96 -31.74
CA SER A 31 -11.37 -12.12 -32.94
C SER A 31 -10.32 -11.02 -32.91
N LEU A 32 -9.71 -10.74 -31.76
CA LEU A 32 -8.72 -9.69 -31.60
C LEU A 32 -7.37 -10.12 -32.20
N GLU A 33 -6.79 -9.25 -33.03
CA GLU A 33 -5.49 -9.44 -33.66
C GLU A 33 -4.43 -8.52 -33.06
N LYS A 34 -3.15 -8.84 -33.26
CA LYS A 34 -2.02 -8.03 -32.77
C LYS A 34 -2.12 -6.60 -33.31
N GLY A 35 -2.10 -5.62 -32.41
CA GLY A 35 -2.22 -4.20 -32.71
C GLY A 35 -3.63 -3.63 -32.55
N ASP A 36 -4.66 -4.47 -32.43
CA ASP A 36 -6.01 -4.02 -32.13
C ASP A 36 -6.08 -3.32 -30.77
N GLN A 37 -6.96 -2.32 -30.68
CA GLN A 37 -7.26 -1.62 -29.43
C GLN A 37 -8.70 -1.91 -29.00
N PHE A 38 -8.86 -2.17 -27.71
CA PHE A 38 -10.15 -2.45 -27.11
C PHE A 38 -10.16 -1.93 -25.66
N ASP A 39 -11.35 -1.78 -25.11
CA ASP A 39 -11.52 -1.31 -23.74
C ASP A 39 -11.98 -2.45 -22.82
N VAL A 40 -11.43 -2.51 -21.61
CA VAL A 40 -11.90 -3.37 -20.53
C VAL A 40 -12.40 -2.48 -19.39
N GLN A 41 -13.55 -2.79 -18.82
CA GLN A 41 -14.19 -1.98 -17.79
C GLN A 41 -14.17 -2.68 -16.42
N LYS A 42 -13.90 -1.92 -15.36
CA LYS A 42 -14.08 -2.37 -13.97
C LYS A 42 -15.56 -2.54 -13.65
N TRP A 43 -15.87 -3.45 -12.72
CA TRP A 43 -17.19 -3.50 -12.10
C TRP A 43 -17.39 -2.35 -11.12
N GLU A 44 -16.29 -1.87 -10.55
CA GLU A 44 -16.27 -0.68 -9.72
C GLU A 44 -16.85 0.54 -10.44
N LYS A 45 -17.79 1.20 -9.77
CA LYS A 45 -18.39 2.44 -10.26
C LYS A 45 -18.79 3.38 -9.13
N LEU A 46 -18.80 4.67 -9.43
CA LEU A 46 -19.37 5.71 -8.60
C LEU A 46 -20.81 6.00 -9.05
N THR A 47 -21.74 6.15 -8.12
CA THR A 47 -23.11 6.62 -8.38
C THR A 47 -23.54 7.56 -7.26
N ASP A 48 -23.95 8.78 -7.62
CA ASP A 48 -24.27 9.94 -6.76
C ASP A 48 -23.10 10.45 -5.87
N ASP A 49 -22.52 9.57 -5.08
CA ASP A 49 -21.37 9.76 -4.18
C ASP A 49 -20.86 8.44 -3.57
N LYS A 50 -21.46 7.30 -3.95
CA LYS A 50 -21.17 5.98 -3.38
C LYS A 50 -20.42 5.13 -4.38
N TRP A 51 -19.34 4.53 -3.91
CA TRP A 51 -18.62 3.51 -4.65
C TRP A 51 -19.33 2.16 -4.48
N MET A 52 -19.73 1.56 -5.60
CA MET A 52 -19.99 0.13 -5.67
C MET A 52 -18.68 -0.55 -6.00
N THR A 53 -18.14 -1.32 -5.06
CA THR A 53 -16.91 -2.12 -5.25
C THR A 53 -17.26 -3.60 -5.23
N MET A 54 -16.50 -4.41 -5.97
CA MET A 54 -16.64 -5.87 -5.97
C MET A 54 -15.30 -6.49 -5.58
N TRP A 55 -15.33 -7.49 -4.69
CA TRP A 55 -14.14 -8.31 -4.40
C TRP A 55 -13.74 -9.10 -5.63
N GLY A 56 -12.43 -9.15 -5.88
CA GLY A 56 -11.84 -9.73 -7.07
C GLY A 56 -12.01 -8.89 -8.34
N ASP A 57 -12.50 -7.65 -8.28
CA ASP A 57 -12.54 -6.80 -9.47
C ASP A 57 -11.12 -6.55 -10.02
N ILE A 58 -11.04 -6.17 -11.28
CA ILE A 58 -9.76 -6.08 -11.99
C ILE A 58 -9.02 -4.78 -11.67
N ASN A 59 -7.69 -4.87 -11.56
CA ASN A 59 -6.81 -3.71 -11.54
C ASN A 59 -5.70 -3.91 -12.56
N LEU A 60 -5.71 -3.08 -13.60
CA LEU A 60 -4.70 -3.12 -14.66
C LEU A 60 -3.93 -1.81 -14.68
N TYR A 61 -2.61 -1.90 -14.63
CA TYR A 61 -1.72 -0.75 -14.55
C TYR A 61 -1.24 -0.33 -15.94
N GLN A 62 -1.11 0.97 -16.16
CA GLN A 62 -0.68 1.50 -17.45
C GLN A 62 0.74 1.04 -17.78
N ASN A 63 1.00 0.76 -19.05
CA ASN A 63 2.25 0.20 -19.57
C ASN A 63 2.59 -1.21 -19.07
N THR A 64 1.71 -1.85 -18.32
CA THR A 64 1.85 -3.25 -17.92
C THR A 64 1.11 -4.17 -18.90
N SER A 65 1.74 -5.30 -19.20
CA SER A 65 1.17 -6.34 -20.08
C SER A 65 0.52 -7.44 -19.25
N TYR A 66 -0.64 -7.88 -19.70
CA TYR A 66 -1.43 -8.90 -19.00
C TYR A 66 -1.84 -10.04 -19.93
N LEU A 67 -1.85 -11.26 -19.39
CA LEU A 67 -2.64 -12.36 -19.93
C LEU A 67 -4.07 -12.20 -19.42
N LEU A 68 -5.01 -12.06 -20.34
CA LEU A 68 -6.42 -11.77 -20.05
C LEU A 68 -7.31 -12.79 -20.74
N PHE A 69 -8.35 -13.21 -20.04
CA PHE A 69 -9.41 -14.09 -20.53
C PHE A 69 -10.71 -13.31 -20.52
N LEU A 70 -11.17 -12.92 -21.72
CA LEU A 70 -12.19 -11.89 -21.88
C LEU A 70 -13.39 -12.39 -22.69
N GLU A 71 -14.55 -11.78 -22.43
CA GLU A 71 -15.79 -11.89 -23.20
C GLU A 71 -16.09 -10.55 -23.87
N ASP A 72 -16.45 -10.58 -25.15
CA ASP A 72 -16.91 -9.41 -25.90
C ASP A 72 -18.32 -8.99 -25.45
N ARG A 73 -18.49 -7.72 -25.09
CA ARG A 73 -19.78 -7.10 -24.73
C ARG A 73 -20.37 -6.26 -25.85
N GLY A 74 -19.71 -6.17 -27.00
CA GLY A 74 -20.06 -5.32 -28.12
C GLY A 74 -19.49 -3.91 -27.99
N GLY A 75 -19.41 -3.19 -29.12
CA GLY A 75 -18.93 -1.80 -29.14
C GLY A 75 -17.45 -1.62 -28.80
N GLY A 76 -16.65 -2.69 -28.88
CA GLY A 76 -15.22 -2.67 -28.50
C GLY A 76 -14.96 -2.79 -27.00
N LEU A 77 -16.01 -3.10 -26.21
CA LEU A 77 -15.93 -3.31 -24.77
C LEU A 77 -15.81 -4.80 -24.44
N TYR A 78 -14.88 -5.15 -23.58
CA TYR A 78 -14.64 -6.52 -23.13
C TYR A 78 -14.66 -6.62 -21.61
N HIS A 79 -15.19 -7.71 -21.07
CA HIS A 79 -15.16 -8.00 -19.64
C HIS A 79 -14.34 -9.26 -19.33
N PRO A 80 -13.68 -9.34 -18.17
CA PRO A 80 -13.04 -10.56 -17.70
C PRO A 80 -14.06 -11.68 -17.49
N LEU A 81 -13.72 -12.88 -17.94
CA LEU A 81 -14.56 -14.08 -17.76
C LEU A 81 -14.68 -14.51 -16.30
N CYS A 82 -13.62 -14.31 -15.52
CA CYS A 82 -13.51 -14.78 -14.13
C CYS A 82 -12.96 -13.71 -13.20
N PHE A 83 -13.39 -12.45 -13.35
CA PHE A 83 -12.90 -11.34 -12.52
C PHE A 83 -11.35 -11.30 -12.55
N SER A 84 -10.68 -11.12 -11.42
CA SER A 84 -9.21 -11.17 -11.28
C SER A 84 -8.62 -12.59 -11.32
N TYR A 85 -9.41 -13.65 -11.17
CA TYR A 85 -8.88 -15.01 -10.94
C TYR A 85 -8.03 -15.54 -12.10
N TYR A 86 -8.36 -15.22 -13.36
CA TYR A 86 -7.53 -15.61 -14.51
C TYR A 86 -6.83 -14.41 -15.15
N ILE A 87 -6.38 -13.44 -14.36
CA ILE A 87 -5.56 -12.32 -14.83
C ILE A 87 -4.13 -12.53 -14.35
N PHE A 88 -3.20 -12.47 -15.29
CA PHE A 88 -1.77 -12.61 -14.98
C PHE A 88 -1.01 -11.40 -15.48
N GLU A 89 -0.21 -10.81 -14.61
CA GLU A 89 0.73 -9.76 -14.92
C GLU A 89 2.01 -10.35 -15.52
N GLU A 90 2.51 -9.73 -16.59
CA GLU A 90 3.81 -10.05 -17.14
C GLU A 90 4.93 -9.38 -16.34
N VAL A 91 5.78 -10.19 -15.70
CA VAL A 91 6.88 -9.70 -14.86
C VAL A 91 8.20 -10.30 -15.31
N ALA A 92 9.21 -9.45 -15.49
CA ALA A 92 10.57 -9.90 -15.79
C ALA A 92 11.40 -10.05 -14.49
N LYS A 93 12.00 -11.22 -14.27
CA LYS A 93 12.85 -11.50 -13.11
C LYS A 93 13.97 -12.47 -13.50
N ASP A 94 15.20 -12.21 -13.05
CA ASP A 94 16.38 -13.07 -13.26
C ASP A 94 16.62 -13.50 -14.73
N GLY A 95 16.30 -12.62 -15.68
CA GLY A 95 16.45 -12.87 -17.11
C GLY A 95 15.33 -13.71 -17.76
N PHE A 96 14.29 -14.05 -17.00
CA PHE A 96 13.09 -14.74 -17.48
C PHE A 96 11.88 -13.82 -17.42
N THR A 97 10.87 -14.14 -18.22
CA THR A 97 9.55 -13.50 -18.17
C THR A 97 8.53 -14.47 -17.58
N TYR A 98 7.84 -14.02 -16.56
CA TYR A 98 6.82 -14.77 -15.83
C TYR A 98 5.44 -14.16 -16.06
N LEU A 99 4.41 -14.99 -15.88
CA LEU A 99 3.02 -14.60 -15.78
C LEU A 99 2.59 -14.90 -14.35
N VAL A 100 2.46 -13.83 -13.57
CA VAL A 100 2.18 -13.85 -12.13
C VAL A 100 0.70 -13.54 -11.94
N PRO A 101 -0.07 -14.37 -11.20
CA PRO A 101 -1.47 -14.06 -10.92
C PRO A 101 -1.62 -12.68 -10.31
N SER A 102 -2.66 -11.92 -10.71
CA SER A 102 -2.93 -10.62 -10.09
C SER A 102 -3.20 -10.80 -8.59
N PRO A 103 -2.74 -9.89 -7.72
CA PRO A 103 -2.94 -10.00 -6.27
C PRO A 103 -4.42 -10.15 -5.89
N GLU A 104 -5.31 -9.47 -6.61
CA GLU A 104 -6.76 -9.50 -6.43
C GLU A 104 -7.37 -10.89 -6.65
N SER A 105 -6.65 -11.81 -7.30
CA SER A 105 -7.09 -13.20 -7.45
C SER A 105 -7.26 -13.92 -6.11
N ALA A 106 -6.52 -13.50 -5.08
CA ALA A 106 -6.59 -14.06 -3.73
C ALA A 106 -7.90 -13.72 -3.00
N GLU A 107 -8.65 -12.73 -3.51
CA GLU A 107 -9.97 -12.34 -2.98
C GLU A 107 -11.09 -13.28 -3.44
N ILE A 108 -10.81 -14.18 -4.40
CA ILE A 108 -11.79 -15.09 -4.98
C ILE A 108 -11.59 -16.49 -4.39
N GLU A 109 -12.55 -16.92 -3.56
CA GLU A 109 -12.58 -18.26 -3.01
C GLU A 109 -13.15 -19.27 -4.03
N VAL A 110 -12.37 -20.31 -4.34
CA VAL A 110 -12.79 -21.40 -5.24
C VAL A 110 -13.20 -22.61 -4.41
N LEU A 111 -14.53 -22.81 -4.29
CA LEU A 111 -15.15 -23.79 -3.37
C LEU A 111 -14.97 -25.27 -3.77
N ASP A 112 -14.48 -25.59 -4.99
CA ASP A 112 -14.19 -26.96 -5.42
C ASP A 112 -12.91 -27.06 -6.26
N LEU A 113 -11.77 -27.21 -5.58
CA LEU A 113 -10.46 -27.37 -6.20
C LEU A 113 -10.28 -28.71 -6.94
N ASN A 114 -11.24 -29.64 -6.88
CA ASN A 114 -11.17 -30.88 -7.67
C ASN A 114 -11.53 -30.67 -9.15
N THR A 115 -12.17 -29.55 -9.48
CA THR A 115 -12.57 -29.20 -10.85
C THR A 115 -11.86 -27.96 -11.39
N ALA A 116 -11.40 -27.06 -10.52
CA ALA A 116 -10.65 -25.86 -10.88
C ALA A 116 -9.20 -25.94 -10.39
N GLU A 117 -8.26 -25.80 -11.31
CA GLU A 117 -6.83 -25.78 -10.98
C GLU A 117 -6.47 -24.50 -10.20
N PRO A 118 -5.66 -24.58 -9.13
CA PRO A 118 -5.09 -23.41 -8.48
C PRO A 118 -4.26 -22.56 -9.45
N LEU A 119 -4.17 -21.27 -9.17
CA LEU A 119 -3.27 -20.39 -9.90
C LEU A 119 -1.84 -20.59 -9.42
N TYR A 120 -0.92 -20.67 -10.38
CA TYR A 120 0.52 -20.70 -10.12
C TYR A 120 1.19 -19.51 -10.79
N VAL A 121 2.44 -19.25 -10.44
CA VAL A 121 3.33 -18.46 -11.29
C VAL A 121 3.83 -19.34 -12.42
N TYR A 122 3.73 -18.85 -13.65
CA TYR A 122 4.15 -19.56 -14.84
C TYR A 122 5.29 -18.82 -15.54
N THR A 123 6.18 -19.57 -16.22
CA THR A 123 7.07 -18.95 -17.20
C THR A 123 6.25 -18.62 -18.46
N LYS A 124 6.37 -17.39 -18.99
CA LYS A 124 5.53 -16.87 -20.08
C LYS A 124 5.54 -17.78 -21.31
N GLU A 125 6.71 -18.03 -21.90
CA GLU A 125 6.81 -18.79 -23.14
C GLU A 125 6.23 -20.23 -23.02
N PRO A 126 6.57 -21.03 -22.00
CA PRO A 126 5.93 -22.32 -21.77
C PRO A 126 4.40 -22.25 -21.62
N LEU A 127 3.88 -21.26 -20.87
CA LEU A 127 2.43 -21.13 -20.68
C LEU A 127 1.72 -20.80 -21.99
N MET A 128 2.23 -19.81 -22.72
CA MET A 128 1.67 -19.40 -24.01
C MET A 128 1.65 -20.56 -25.00
N LYS A 129 2.71 -21.39 -25.01
CA LYS A 129 2.77 -22.63 -25.81
C LYS A 129 1.73 -23.66 -25.37
N GLN A 130 1.55 -23.91 -24.07
CA GLN A 130 0.54 -24.84 -23.56
C GLN A 130 -0.88 -24.40 -23.94
N LEU A 131 -1.20 -23.11 -23.74
CA LEU A 131 -2.48 -22.54 -24.10
C LEU A 131 -2.74 -22.62 -25.61
N SER A 132 -1.75 -22.27 -26.43
CA SER A 132 -1.84 -22.36 -27.89
C SER A 132 -2.06 -23.80 -28.37
N SER A 133 -1.29 -24.77 -27.87
CA SER A 133 -1.49 -26.18 -28.21
C SER A 133 -2.82 -26.75 -27.72
N TYR A 134 -3.33 -26.29 -26.57
CA TYR A 134 -4.66 -26.68 -26.11
C TYR A 134 -5.76 -26.15 -27.04
N VAL A 135 -5.68 -24.88 -27.44
CA VAL A 135 -6.71 -24.22 -28.27
C VAL A 135 -6.66 -24.69 -29.73
N HIS A 136 -5.47 -24.78 -30.33
CA HIS A 136 -5.33 -25.02 -31.77
C HIS A 136 -5.00 -26.47 -32.13
N ASP A 137 -4.21 -27.17 -31.30
CA ASP A 137 -3.80 -28.55 -31.57
C ASP A 137 -4.67 -29.59 -30.85
N GLN A 138 -5.61 -29.16 -30.00
CA GLN A 138 -6.46 -30.01 -29.15
C GLN A 138 -5.66 -30.98 -28.27
N LYS A 139 -4.43 -30.60 -27.88
CA LYS A 139 -3.63 -31.40 -26.94
C LYS A 139 -4.20 -31.26 -25.52
N PRO A 140 -4.05 -32.30 -24.67
CA PRO A 140 -4.43 -32.20 -23.27
C PRO A 140 -3.72 -31.05 -22.56
N TRP A 141 -4.45 -30.34 -21.70
CA TRP A 141 -3.88 -29.31 -20.82
C TRP A 141 -2.94 -29.93 -19.79
N ASN A 142 -1.74 -29.36 -19.62
CA ASN A 142 -0.78 -29.76 -18.59
C ASN A 142 0.01 -28.55 -18.06
N SER A 143 -0.47 -27.96 -16.96
CA SER A 143 0.18 -26.83 -16.31
C SER A 143 1.59 -27.12 -15.78
N ASN A 144 1.94 -28.38 -15.49
CA ASN A 144 3.26 -28.75 -14.95
C ASN A 144 4.41 -28.41 -15.91
N GLU A 145 4.13 -28.27 -17.20
CA GLU A 145 5.11 -27.88 -18.21
C GLU A 145 5.42 -26.38 -18.21
N ALA A 146 4.59 -25.57 -17.55
CA ALA A 146 4.73 -24.12 -17.51
C ALA A 146 4.86 -23.55 -16.09
N LYS A 147 4.34 -24.25 -15.08
CA LYS A 147 4.34 -23.77 -13.69
C LYS A 147 5.74 -23.74 -13.12
N THR A 148 5.97 -22.79 -12.24
CA THR A 148 7.25 -22.62 -11.53
C THR A 148 7.11 -23.07 -10.07
N SER A 149 8.24 -23.16 -9.37
CA SER A 149 8.25 -23.27 -7.90
C SER A 149 8.10 -21.90 -7.21
N LEU A 150 8.07 -20.81 -7.98
CA LEU A 150 7.89 -19.47 -7.45
C LEU A 150 6.42 -19.24 -7.11
N SER A 151 6.22 -18.41 -6.12
CA SER A 151 4.97 -17.94 -5.57
C SER A 151 4.78 -16.47 -5.90
N ILE A 152 3.55 -15.94 -5.74
CA ILE A 152 3.30 -14.50 -5.87
C ILE A 152 4.22 -13.71 -4.91
N SER A 153 4.53 -14.27 -3.73
CA SER A 153 5.42 -13.64 -2.75
C SER A 153 6.86 -13.41 -3.25
N ASP A 154 7.31 -14.20 -4.23
CA ASP A 154 8.65 -14.04 -4.80
C ASP A 154 8.77 -12.80 -5.70
N PHE A 155 7.64 -12.16 -6.03
CA PHE A 155 7.57 -10.96 -6.87
C PHE A 155 7.18 -9.71 -6.04
N THR A 156 7.01 -9.84 -4.72
CA THR A 156 6.51 -8.77 -3.82
C THR A 156 7.48 -7.62 -3.59
N ASN A 157 8.76 -7.76 -3.95
CA ASN A 157 9.69 -6.62 -3.98
C ASN A 157 9.37 -5.58 -5.08
N GLN A 158 8.39 -5.85 -5.94
CA GLN A 158 7.82 -4.88 -6.89
C GLN A 158 6.44 -4.35 -6.48
N GLN A 159 5.92 -4.78 -5.32
CA GLN A 159 4.63 -4.36 -4.77
C GLN A 159 4.71 -4.30 -3.23
N SER A 160 5.13 -3.19 -2.62
CA SER A 160 5.02 -3.05 -1.15
C SER A 160 4.79 -1.62 -0.68
N LYS A 161 3.55 -1.20 -0.89
CA LYS A 161 2.52 -0.78 0.09
C LYS A 161 2.92 -0.37 1.53
N ARG A 162 2.24 0.69 1.99
CA ARG A 162 2.46 1.57 3.15
C ARG A 162 2.06 1.02 4.53
N SER A 163 1.30 -0.07 4.60
CA SER A 163 0.77 -0.62 5.84
C SER A 163 1.53 -1.85 6.30
N ALA A 164 1.60 -2.04 7.63
CA ALA A 164 2.14 -3.27 8.17
C ALA A 164 1.21 -4.44 7.77
N PRO A 165 1.76 -5.62 7.42
CA PRO A 165 0.96 -6.79 7.09
C PRO A 165 -0.10 -7.08 8.17
N SER A 166 -1.24 -7.60 7.75
CA SER A 166 -2.34 -7.93 8.67
C SER A 166 -1.86 -8.91 9.75
N GLY A 167 -2.13 -8.60 11.02
CA GLY A 167 -1.69 -9.40 12.17
C GLY A 167 -0.37 -8.93 12.80
N CYS A 168 0.40 -8.06 12.12
CA CYS A 168 1.60 -7.46 12.70
C CYS A 168 1.22 -6.40 13.75
N THR A 169 1.81 -6.50 14.93
CA THR A 169 1.73 -5.45 15.96
C THR A 169 3.13 -4.96 16.31
N PHE A 170 3.22 -3.76 16.89
CA PHE A 170 4.49 -3.12 17.24
C PHE A 170 4.43 -2.60 18.66
N LEU A 171 5.56 -2.68 19.37
CA LEU A 171 5.73 -1.97 20.63
C LEU A 171 5.60 -0.48 20.38
N ASN A 172 4.92 0.20 21.30
CA ASN A 172 4.62 1.61 21.18
C ASN A 172 5.11 2.38 22.40
N THR A 173 5.73 3.54 22.17
CA THR A 173 6.02 4.52 23.21
C THR A 173 5.57 5.90 22.76
N SER A 174 4.80 6.57 23.62
CA SER A 174 4.26 7.92 23.35
C SER A 174 3.53 8.03 22.01
N GLY A 175 2.77 7.00 21.63
CA GLY A 175 2.01 6.95 20.38
C GLY A 175 2.81 6.53 19.14
N LYS A 176 4.13 6.32 19.26
CA LYS A 176 5.00 5.93 18.14
C LYS A 176 5.45 4.48 18.25
N LYS A 177 5.48 3.78 17.12
CA LYS A 177 6.09 2.45 17.01
C LYS A 177 7.58 2.56 17.32
N VAL A 178 8.16 1.55 17.96
CA VAL A 178 9.59 1.52 18.33
C VAL A 178 10.39 0.82 17.22
N ARG A 179 11.51 1.40 16.77
CA ARG A 179 12.47 0.72 15.89
C ARG A 179 13.91 1.18 16.10
N TRP A 180 14.86 0.33 15.74
CA TRP A 180 16.25 0.72 15.53
C TRP A 180 16.38 1.50 14.23
N ASN A 181 17.16 2.58 14.23
CA ASN A 181 17.43 3.38 13.02
C ASN A 181 18.87 3.21 12.53
N ILE A 182 19.51 2.12 12.93
CA ILE A 182 20.92 1.84 12.67
C ILE A 182 21.13 0.57 11.86
N PHE A 183 20.08 -0.23 11.65
CA PHE A 183 20.16 -1.40 10.79
C PHE A 183 20.00 -1.01 9.32
N PRO A 184 20.65 -1.76 8.41
CA PRO A 184 21.58 -2.87 8.67
C PRO A 184 23.04 -2.43 8.96
N ASP A 185 23.33 -1.13 8.87
CA ASP A 185 24.70 -0.59 8.81
C ASP A 185 25.54 -0.78 10.09
N LEU A 186 24.92 -0.68 11.25
CA LEU A 186 25.57 -0.89 12.54
C LEU A 186 24.94 -2.05 13.28
N SER A 187 25.78 -2.79 14.00
CA SER A 187 25.33 -3.92 14.77
C SER A 187 24.81 -3.55 16.16
N VAL A 188 23.84 -4.33 16.64
CA VAL A 188 23.40 -4.33 18.04
C VAL A 188 23.97 -5.57 18.71
N GLY A 189 24.85 -5.37 19.70
CA GLY A 189 25.45 -6.47 20.45
C GLY A 189 24.51 -6.99 21.53
N VAL A 190 24.22 -8.29 21.52
CA VAL A 190 23.39 -8.98 22.51
C VAL A 190 24.30 -9.65 23.54
N HIS A 191 24.13 -9.28 24.80
CA HIS A 191 24.87 -9.85 25.94
C HIS A 191 23.94 -10.67 26.83
N TYR A 192 24.50 -11.55 27.66
CA TYR A 192 23.73 -12.36 28.61
C TYR A 192 24.47 -12.58 29.94
N ASN A 193 23.74 -12.79 31.04
CA ASN A 193 24.31 -13.17 32.33
C ASN A 193 24.49 -14.71 32.44
N SER A 194 24.73 -15.24 33.66
CA SER A 194 25.25 -16.59 33.92
C SER A 194 24.34 -17.79 33.56
N GLY A 195 23.28 -17.58 32.77
CA GLY A 195 22.33 -18.63 32.37
C GLY A 195 21.20 -18.87 33.38
N ALA A 196 20.19 -19.62 32.96
CA ALA A 196 19.04 -20.01 33.78
C ALA A 196 19.31 -21.24 34.64
N THR A 197 18.85 -21.20 35.89
CA THR A 197 18.92 -22.34 36.82
C THR A 197 18.12 -23.51 36.25
N GLY A 198 18.70 -24.71 36.29
CA GLY A 198 18.06 -25.92 35.77
C GLY A 198 18.21 -26.11 34.25
N CYS A 199 18.85 -25.17 33.55
CA CYS A 199 19.11 -25.26 32.12
C CYS A 199 20.57 -24.92 31.77
N GLY A 200 21.42 -25.95 31.75
CA GLY A 200 22.86 -25.79 31.43
C GLY A 200 23.13 -25.31 30.00
N SER A 201 22.15 -25.43 29.09
CA SER A 201 22.22 -24.95 27.71
C SER A 201 21.59 -23.57 27.51
N SER A 202 21.20 -22.86 28.56
CA SER A 202 20.53 -21.55 28.44
C SER A 202 21.39 -20.49 27.75
N VAL A 203 22.70 -20.49 28.01
CA VAL A 203 23.65 -19.61 27.31
C VAL A 203 23.78 -19.99 25.83
N SER A 204 23.98 -21.27 25.52
CA SER A 204 24.04 -21.71 24.11
C SER A 204 22.71 -21.46 23.38
N ALA A 205 21.58 -21.58 24.06
CA ALA A 205 20.26 -21.26 23.51
C ALA A 205 20.12 -19.76 23.17
N ALA A 206 20.74 -18.87 23.95
CA ALA A 206 20.80 -17.44 23.61
C ALA A 206 21.61 -17.20 22.34
N GLN A 207 22.75 -17.88 22.20
CA GLN A 207 23.60 -17.80 21.01
C GLN A 207 22.88 -18.37 19.77
N ASP A 208 22.20 -19.49 19.94
CA ASP A 208 21.38 -20.11 18.90
C ASP A 208 20.24 -19.19 18.48
N ALA A 209 19.54 -18.53 19.44
CA ALA A 209 18.47 -17.58 19.13
C ALA A 209 18.98 -16.37 18.33
N ILE A 210 20.16 -15.84 18.66
CA ILE A 210 20.80 -14.76 17.89
C ILE A 210 21.07 -15.23 16.46
N SER A 211 21.63 -16.43 16.28
CA SER A 211 21.88 -17.02 14.97
C SER A 211 20.58 -17.26 14.19
N THR A 212 19.52 -17.75 14.85
CA THR A 212 18.21 -17.95 14.26
C THR A 212 17.64 -16.64 13.69
N LEU A 213 17.73 -15.54 14.43
CA LEU A 213 17.28 -14.22 13.99
C LEU A 213 18.12 -13.68 12.83
N GLN A 214 19.46 -13.81 12.89
CA GLN A 214 20.36 -13.39 11.81
C GLN A 214 20.08 -14.13 10.49
N ASN A 215 19.71 -15.41 10.58
CA ASN A 215 19.41 -16.23 9.39
C ASN A 215 18.00 -16.01 8.85
N ALA A 216 17.07 -15.54 9.68
CA ALA A 216 15.68 -15.36 9.30
C ALA A 216 15.38 -13.94 8.79
N TYR A 217 16.08 -12.93 9.33
CA TYR A 217 15.77 -11.52 9.11
C TYR A 217 16.97 -10.79 8.47
N ASP A 218 16.90 -10.61 7.15
CA ASP A 218 18.02 -10.03 6.39
C ASP A 218 18.27 -8.54 6.71
N GLY A 219 17.21 -7.81 7.09
CA GLY A 219 17.27 -6.36 7.32
C GLY A 219 17.81 -5.92 8.68
N ILE A 220 18.14 -6.87 9.58
CA ILE A 220 18.68 -6.57 10.91
C ILE A 220 20.17 -6.91 10.99
N ASN A 221 20.85 -6.36 11.99
CA ASN A 221 22.25 -6.67 12.27
C ASN A 221 22.46 -6.81 13.77
N ILE A 222 22.14 -7.98 14.32
CA ILE A 222 22.44 -8.31 15.73
C ILE A 222 23.66 -9.22 15.80
N LEU A 223 24.40 -9.23 16.90
CA LEU A 223 25.52 -10.15 17.10
C LEU A 223 25.65 -10.61 18.54
N ASP A 224 26.19 -11.81 18.74
CA ASP A 224 26.61 -12.30 20.05
C ASP A 224 27.80 -11.47 20.56
N ALA A 225 27.56 -10.73 21.64
CA ALA A 225 28.56 -9.88 22.28
C ALA A 225 29.13 -10.50 23.58
N GLY A 226 28.75 -11.73 23.90
CA GLY A 226 29.25 -12.48 25.03
C GLY A 226 28.58 -12.14 26.37
N SER A 227 29.30 -12.40 27.46
CA SER A 227 28.74 -12.23 28.80
C SER A 227 28.73 -10.77 29.26
N SER A 228 27.65 -10.38 29.93
CA SER A 228 27.57 -9.11 30.66
C SER A 228 27.89 -9.33 32.15
N THR A 229 28.50 -8.32 32.77
CA THR A 229 28.70 -8.25 34.22
C THR A 229 27.62 -7.41 34.92
N PHE A 230 26.61 -6.94 34.17
CA PHE A 230 25.50 -6.18 34.73
C PHE A 230 24.77 -6.99 35.81
N SER A 231 24.48 -6.31 36.92
CA SER A 231 23.65 -6.83 38.01
C SER A 231 22.72 -5.72 38.45
N ALA A 232 21.43 -5.97 38.35
CA ALA A 232 20.41 -5.01 38.76
C ALA A 232 20.45 -4.77 40.27
N ASN A 233 20.30 -3.51 40.68
CA ASN A 233 20.24 -3.12 42.09
C ASN A 233 18.81 -3.12 42.66
N CYS A 234 17.80 -3.30 41.80
CA CYS A 234 16.39 -3.41 42.14
C CYS A 234 15.81 -2.21 42.92
N ALA A 235 16.43 -1.04 42.84
CA ALA A 235 16.01 0.15 43.60
C ALA A 235 14.58 0.62 43.26
N ASP A 236 14.13 0.37 42.03
CA ASP A 236 12.79 0.72 41.53
C ASP A 236 11.88 -0.52 41.36
N PHE A 237 12.18 -1.63 42.06
CA PHE A 237 11.52 -2.94 41.89
C PHE A 237 11.55 -3.49 40.46
N SER A 238 12.57 -3.12 39.68
CA SER A 238 12.74 -3.59 38.30
C SER A 238 14.20 -3.82 37.99
N ALA A 239 14.48 -4.86 37.19
CA ALA A 239 15.81 -5.15 36.65
C ALA A 239 16.20 -4.19 35.51
N LEU A 240 15.29 -3.28 35.15
CA LEU A 240 15.35 -2.36 34.03
C LEU A 240 15.32 -0.88 34.52
N GLY A 241 15.78 -0.66 35.75
CA GLY A 241 15.76 0.64 36.42
C GLY A 241 16.76 1.67 35.87
N ALA A 242 17.00 2.73 36.65
CA ALA A 242 17.99 3.77 36.29
C ALA A 242 19.43 3.24 36.20
N ASP A 243 19.75 2.22 36.99
CA ASP A 243 21.03 1.52 37.00
C ASP A 243 21.28 0.74 35.71
N TYR A 244 20.25 0.09 35.15
CA TYR A 244 20.33 -0.55 33.83
C TYR A 244 20.76 0.44 32.76
N ARG A 245 20.03 1.57 32.65
CA ARG A 245 20.33 2.61 31.65
C ARG A 245 21.71 3.23 31.87
N SER A 246 22.06 3.48 33.13
CA SER A 246 23.38 4.02 33.50
C SER A 246 24.51 3.06 33.16
N TYR A 247 24.32 1.76 33.40
CA TYR A 247 25.29 0.73 33.00
C TYR A 247 25.45 0.68 31.49
N MET A 248 24.34 0.71 30.73
CA MET A 248 24.38 0.71 29.27
C MET A 248 25.15 1.92 28.72
N ASP A 249 24.85 3.13 29.21
CA ASP A 249 25.55 4.36 28.81
C ASP A 249 27.04 4.35 29.22
N ASN A 250 27.37 3.91 30.44
CA ASN A 250 28.74 3.95 30.93
C ASN A 250 29.63 2.87 30.30
N THR A 251 29.07 1.69 30.01
CA THR A 251 29.82 0.54 29.51
C THR A 251 29.95 0.59 27.99
N TYR A 252 28.87 0.97 27.30
CA TYR A 252 28.81 0.90 25.84
C TYR A 252 28.71 2.28 25.17
N GLY A 253 28.59 3.37 25.93
CA GLY A 253 28.57 4.73 25.38
C GLY A 253 27.40 4.93 24.41
N ASN A 254 27.73 5.29 23.17
CA ASN A 254 26.75 5.50 22.10
C ASN A 254 26.39 4.22 21.33
N TYR A 255 27.07 3.10 21.59
CA TYR A 255 26.76 1.82 20.96
C TYR A 255 25.47 1.25 21.54
N ARG A 256 24.71 0.56 20.69
CA ARG A 256 23.39 0.04 21.04
C ARG A 256 23.49 -1.44 21.34
N HIS A 257 22.93 -1.85 22.47
CA HIS A 257 23.09 -3.21 22.99
C HIS A 257 21.79 -3.74 23.57
N VAL A 258 21.73 -5.06 23.68
CA VAL A 258 20.70 -5.81 24.39
C VAL A 258 21.35 -6.58 25.53
N ILE A 259 20.70 -6.69 26.68
CA ILE A 259 21.11 -7.61 27.76
C ILE A 259 19.96 -8.57 28.08
N ILE A 260 20.26 -9.86 28.03
CA ILE A 260 19.43 -10.95 28.52
C ILE A 260 19.80 -11.23 29.99
N GLN A 261 18.83 -11.10 30.88
CA GLN A 261 18.95 -11.37 32.30
C GLN A 261 18.14 -12.61 32.65
N PHE A 262 18.80 -13.71 32.98
CA PHE A 262 18.17 -14.89 33.54
C PHE A 262 17.88 -14.70 35.04
N GLU A 263 16.86 -15.42 35.52
CA GLU A 263 16.46 -15.53 36.93
C GLU A 263 15.92 -14.23 37.53
N ASP A 264 15.12 -13.46 36.77
CA ASP A 264 14.39 -12.25 37.20
C ASP A 264 14.92 -11.62 38.51
N PRO A 265 16.07 -10.92 38.45
CA PRO A 265 16.88 -10.61 39.63
C PRO A 265 16.16 -9.69 40.62
N CYS A 266 15.09 -9.01 40.18
CA CYS A 266 14.30 -8.10 40.98
C CYS A 266 12.90 -8.64 41.33
N SER A 267 12.59 -9.88 40.94
CA SER A 267 11.28 -10.51 41.17
C SER A 267 10.13 -9.63 40.66
N GLU A 268 10.32 -9.00 39.49
CA GLU A 268 9.33 -8.12 38.87
C GLU A 268 8.23 -8.92 38.14
N ILE A 269 8.50 -10.18 37.84
CA ILE A 269 7.60 -11.16 37.27
C ILE A 269 7.21 -12.16 38.38
N SER A 270 5.93 -12.54 38.45
CA SER A 270 5.52 -13.59 39.39
C SER A 270 6.10 -14.94 38.98
N ASP A 271 6.70 -15.65 39.94
CA ASP A 271 7.23 -17.00 39.73
C ASP A 271 6.22 -17.96 39.09
N LEU A 272 6.73 -18.89 38.28
CA LEU A 272 5.90 -19.89 37.61
C LEU A 272 5.20 -20.81 38.61
N LYS A 273 3.92 -21.12 38.32
CA LYS A 273 3.13 -22.12 39.04
C LYS A 273 2.86 -23.29 38.12
N SER A 274 3.43 -24.46 38.44
CA SER A 274 3.31 -25.67 37.60
C SER A 274 3.70 -25.42 36.14
N CYS A 275 4.80 -24.71 35.91
CA CYS A 275 5.27 -24.27 34.59
C CYS A 275 4.31 -23.35 33.82
N GLY A 276 3.31 -22.77 34.49
CA GLY A 276 2.42 -21.75 33.93
C GLY A 276 2.70 -20.37 34.52
N GLY A 277 2.58 -19.34 33.68
CA GLY A 277 2.84 -17.94 34.04
C GLY A 277 3.52 -17.19 32.90
N THR A 278 3.96 -15.97 33.19
CA THR A 278 4.81 -15.19 32.27
C THR A 278 6.21 -15.79 32.28
N LEU A 279 6.69 -16.26 31.13
CA LEU A 279 7.99 -16.92 31.02
C LEU A 279 9.13 -15.91 30.94
N ALA A 280 8.93 -14.82 30.23
CA ALA A 280 9.91 -13.76 30.09
C ALA A 280 9.22 -12.45 29.68
N ILE A 281 10.00 -11.37 29.69
CA ILE A 281 9.62 -10.10 29.07
C ILE A 281 10.78 -9.60 28.21
N GLY A 282 10.45 -9.11 27.02
CA GLY A 282 11.37 -8.53 26.06
C GLY A 282 10.91 -7.15 25.61
N GLY A 283 11.84 -6.29 25.25
CA GLY A 283 11.49 -4.96 24.74
C GLY A 283 12.69 -4.04 24.53
N ALA A 284 12.38 -2.77 24.31
CA ALA A 284 13.41 -1.75 24.08
C ALA A 284 13.03 -0.38 24.67
N TYR A 285 14.06 0.33 25.14
CA TYR A 285 13.98 1.74 25.51
C TYR A 285 13.96 2.60 24.26
N GLY A 286 12.88 3.37 24.06
CA GLY A 286 12.81 4.41 23.04
C GLY A 286 13.38 5.75 23.52
N VAL A 287 14.12 6.45 22.67
CA VAL A 287 14.57 7.83 22.87
C VAL A 287 14.23 8.69 21.66
N GLY A 288 13.72 9.90 21.92
CA GLY A 288 13.36 10.84 20.85
C GLY A 288 12.47 10.20 19.77
N SER A 289 12.66 10.64 18.54
CA SER A 289 12.07 9.99 17.37
C SER A 289 12.91 10.23 16.13
N HIS A 290 12.73 9.37 15.14
CA HIS A 290 13.26 9.54 13.79
C HIS A 290 12.14 9.23 12.78
N THR A 291 12.28 9.76 11.59
CA THR A 291 11.35 9.47 10.49
C THR A 291 11.80 8.21 9.77
N TYR A 292 10.83 7.34 9.47
CA TYR A 292 11.03 6.19 8.61
C TYR A 292 9.78 5.93 7.80
N LEU A 293 9.93 5.81 6.48
CA LEU A 293 8.80 5.70 5.56
C LEU A 293 7.72 6.76 5.81
N ASP A 294 8.14 8.02 6.01
CA ASP A 294 7.30 9.17 6.33
C ASP A 294 6.42 9.04 7.59
N THR A 295 6.71 8.04 8.42
CA THR A 295 6.09 7.86 9.73
C THR A 295 7.10 8.16 10.82
N ALA A 296 6.63 8.74 11.93
CA ALA A 296 7.47 9.02 13.08
C ALA A 296 7.58 7.76 13.96
N TRP A 297 8.81 7.26 14.11
CA TRP A 297 9.11 6.14 15.00
C TRP A 297 9.88 6.62 16.22
N ALA A 298 9.66 5.98 17.35
CA ALA A 298 10.53 6.11 18.50
C ALA A 298 11.85 5.37 18.23
N THR A 299 12.98 6.01 18.51
CA THR A 299 14.29 5.42 18.25
C THR A 299 14.68 4.48 19.39
N ALA A 300 14.79 3.18 19.14
CA ALA A 300 15.31 2.24 20.12
C ALA A 300 16.78 2.57 20.48
N LYS A 301 17.09 2.63 21.78
CA LYS A 301 18.43 2.92 22.32
C LYS A 301 19.07 1.70 22.98
N TYR A 302 18.31 0.97 23.80
CA TYR A 302 18.74 -0.27 24.45
C TYR A 302 17.62 -1.29 24.37
N GLY A 303 17.94 -2.57 24.18
CA GLY A 303 16.97 -3.66 24.31
C GLY A 303 17.21 -4.46 25.58
N TYR A 304 16.20 -5.17 26.07
CA TYR A 304 16.32 -6.00 27.25
C TYR A 304 15.49 -7.26 27.09
N VAL A 305 15.94 -8.33 27.75
CA VAL A 305 15.15 -9.53 28.01
C VAL A 305 15.33 -9.91 29.48
N VAL A 306 14.24 -10.18 30.19
CA VAL A 306 14.28 -10.73 31.55
C VAL A 306 13.55 -12.07 31.54
N VAL A 307 14.28 -13.15 31.78
CA VAL A 307 13.73 -14.51 31.85
C VAL A 307 13.37 -14.81 33.30
N ASN A 308 12.11 -15.24 33.52
CA ASN A 308 11.55 -15.46 34.85
C ASN A 308 12.22 -16.63 35.59
N ASN A 309 12.10 -16.62 36.91
CA ASN A 309 12.55 -17.67 37.81
C ASN A 309 11.92 -19.02 37.45
N GLY A 310 12.74 -20.07 37.44
CA GLY A 310 12.29 -21.45 37.24
C GLY A 310 11.94 -21.82 35.79
N VAL A 311 12.02 -20.89 34.83
CA VAL A 311 11.84 -21.16 33.40
C VAL A 311 12.83 -22.21 32.93
N GLY A 312 14.09 -22.15 33.38
CA GLY A 312 15.11 -23.14 33.05
C GLY A 312 14.72 -24.57 33.45
N ASN A 313 13.97 -24.76 34.54
CA ASN A 313 13.50 -26.10 34.94
C ASN A 313 12.34 -26.62 34.07
N CYS A 314 11.52 -25.71 33.54
CA CYS A 314 10.27 -26.06 32.83
C CYS A 314 10.43 -26.10 31.31
N PHE A 315 11.27 -25.22 30.75
CA PHE A 315 11.31 -24.91 29.32
C PHE A 315 12.72 -25.01 28.72
N CYS A 316 13.66 -25.73 29.35
CA CYS A 316 15.04 -25.81 28.84
C CYS A 316 15.14 -26.29 27.39
N SER A 317 14.29 -27.24 26.97
CA SER A 317 14.26 -27.74 25.60
C SER A 317 13.73 -26.73 24.57
N SER A 318 12.99 -25.72 25.00
CA SER A 318 12.39 -24.69 24.16
C SER A 318 12.99 -23.30 24.43
N MET A 319 14.12 -23.26 25.15
CA MET A 319 14.78 -22.01 25.54
C MET A 319 15.21 -21.18 24.32
N THR A 320 15.64 -21.82 23.23
CA THR A 320 16.00 -21.11 21.99
C THR A 320 14.79 -20.42 21.37
N ASP A 321 13.64 -21.09 21.28
CA ASP A 321 12.41 -20.50 20.73
C ASP A 321 11.88 -19.36 21.62
N LEU A 322 11.93 -19.54 22.95
CA LEU A 322 11.61 -18.49 23.93
C LEU A 322 12.51 -17.27 23.73
N LEU A 323 13.83 -17.45 23.70
CA LEU A 323 14.76 -16.34 23.54
C LEU A 323 14.65 -15.69 22.15
N THR A 324 14.36 -16.48 21.12
CA THR A 324 14.07 -15.94 19.78
C THR A 324 12.85 -15.02 19.83
N HIS A 325 11.77 -15.45 20.49
CA HIS A 325 10.57 -14.64 20.71
C HIS A 325 10.88 -13.32 21.42
N GLU A 326 11.54 -13.38 22.59
CA GLU A 326 11.81 -12.20 23.39
C GLU A 326 12.81 -11.24 22.73
N LEU A 327 13.80 -11.78 22.00
CA LEU A 327 14.73 -10.96 21.22
C LEU A 327 14.03 -10.28 20.05
N THR A 328 13.02 -10.89 19.42
CA THR A 328 12.20 -10.24 18.40
C THR A 328 11.44 -9.02 18.97
N HIS A 329 11.01 -9.05 20.24
CA HIS A 329 10.46 -7.85 20.90
C HIS A 329 11.48 -6.72 21.05
N THR A 330 12.77 -7.02 21.19
CA THR A 330 13.82 -5.97 21.23
C THR A 330 13.95 -5.22 19.92
N LEU A 331 13.49 -5.80 18.81
CA LEU A 331 13.39 -5.15 17.50
C LEU A 331 12.16 -4.23 17.40
N GLY A 332 11.30 -4.18 18.42
CA GLY A 332 10.12 -3.31 18.46
C GLY A 332 8.83 -3.95 17.94
N LEU A 333 8.83 -5.26 17.71
CA LEU A 333 7.64 -6.01 17.31
C LEU A 333 6.79 -6.36 18.53
N GLY A 334 5.47 -6.36 18.39
CA GLY A 334 4.52 -6.83 19.39
C GLY A 334 4.04 -8.25 19.09
N HIS A 335 3.11 -8.75 19.91
CA HIS A 335 2.55 -10.09 19.70
C HIS A 335 1.68 -10.19 18.45
N ILE A 336 1.79 -11.32 17.75
CA ILE A 336 0.84 -11.75 16.72
C ILE A 336 -0.27 -12.55 17.41
N SER A 337 -1.53 -12.25 17.11
CA SER A 337 -2.66 -12.98 17.71
C SER A 337 -2.61 -14.46 17.35
N ALA A 338 -2.82 -15.34 18.33
CA ALA A 338 -2.90 -16.79 18.12
C ALA A 338 -4.04 -17.20 17.16
N ASN A 339 -5.02 -16.31 16.92
CA ASN A 339 -6.09 -16.54 15.95
C ASN A 339 -5.62 -16.42 14.50
N VAL A 340 -4.44 -15.84 14.26
CA VAL A 340 -3.83 -15.67 12.92
C VAL A 340 -2.96 -16.89 12.57
N GLY A 341 -2.93 -17.90 13.44
CA GLY A 341 -2.14 -19.12 13.30
C GLY A 341 -0.94 -19.14 14.23
N THR A 342 -0.09 -20.14 14.03
CA THR A 342 1.15 -20.33 14.77
C THR A 342 2.21 -19.37 14.24
N ALA A 343 2.82 -18.56 15.10
CA ALA A 343 3.88 -17.62 14.79
C ALA A 343 4.86 -17.54 15.98
N ASN A 344 6.12 -17.19 15.72
CA ASN A 344 7.11 -16.98 16.79
C ASN A 344 6.58 -15.95 17.78
N LEU A 345 6.03 -14.83 17.32
CA LEU A 345 5.48 -13.75 18.15
C LEU A 345 4.08 -14.04 18.74
N ASN A 346 3.56 -15.27 18.71
CA ASN A 346 2.33 -15.56 19.45
C ASN A 346 2.52 -15.35 20.96
N PRO A 347 1.50 -14.87 21.70
CA PRO A 347 1.59 -14.68 23.16
C PRO A 347 1.69 -16.00 23.94
N VAL A 348 1.66 -17.14 23.24
CA VAL A 348 1.88 -18.47 23.78
C VAL A 348 3.19 -18.97 23.18
N CYS A 349 4.19 -19.15 24.04
CA CYS A 349 5.46 -19.77 23.68
C CYS A 349 5.24 -21.26 23.35
N CYS A 350 6.05 -21.91 22.52
CA CYS A 350 7.31 -21.48 21.91
C CYS A 350 7.31 -21.97 20.47
N HIS A 351 7.29 -21.04 19.53
CA HIS A 351 7.13 -21.35 18.12
C HIS A 351 8.30 -20.83 17.32
N SER A 352 8.68 -21.59 16.29
CA SER A 352 9.69 -21.16 15.33
C SER A 352 9.19 -19.97 14.50
N ILE A 353 10.13 -19.22 13.92
CA ILE A 353 9.84 -18.10 13.03
C ILE A 353 9.03 -18.58 11.81
N THR A 354 7.98 -17.84 11.48
CA THR A 354 7.10 -18.11 10.34
C THR A 354 7.19 -17.02 9.27
N ALA A 355 6.53 -17.27 8.13
CA ALA A 355 6.45 -16.28 7.06
C ALA A 355 5.80 -14.96 7.53
N LEU A 356 4.82 -15.01 8.44
CA LEU A 356 4.20 -13.79 8.97
C LEU A 356 5.17 -13.03 9.87
N ASP A 357 5.97 -13.72 10.69
CA ASP A 357 7.02 -13.06 11.47
C ASP A 357 8.03 -12.36 10.56
N ASN A 358 8.49 -13.02 9.48
CA ASN A 358 9.37 -12.41 8.48
C ASN A 358 8.73 -11.16 7.86
N GLN A 359 7.47 -11.25 7.41
CA GLN A 359 6.74 -10.11 6.84
C GLN A 359 6.65 -8.92 7.81
N CYS A 360 6.40 -9.18 9.11
CA CYS A 360 6.35 -8.12 10.11
C CYS A 360 7.71 -7.45 10.35
N VAL A 361 8.78 -8.24 10.35
CA VAL A 361 10.14 -7.73 10.52
C VAL A 361 10.60 -6.98 9.28
N ASP A 362 10.37 -7.51 8.08
CA ASP A 362 10.73 -6.88 6.81
C ASP A 362 10.05 -5.51 6.63
N TYR A 363 8.83 -5.34 7.14
CA TYR A 363 8.16 -4.03 7.19
C TYR A 363 8.93 -2.99 8.01
N ALA A 364 9.53 -3.38 9.13
CA ALA A 364 10.30 -2.48 10.00
C ALA A 364 11.79 -2.36 9.59
N TYR A 365 12.31 -3.42 9.00
CA TYR A 365 13.71 -3.67 8.67
C TYR A 365 13.81 -4.47 7.36
N PRO A 366 13.71 -3.82 6.19
CA PRO A 366 13.72 -4.50 4.90
C PRO A 366 15.08 -5.14 4.62
N PRO A 367 15.12 -6.23 3.82
CA PRO A 367 16.36 -6.82 3.35
C PRO A 367 17.26 -5.82 2.61
N PRO A 368 18.60 -5.91 2.74
CA PRO A 368 19.53 -5.07 1.99
C PRO A 368 19.31 -5.22 0.48
N GLY A 369 19.12 -4.09 -0.21
CA GLY A 369 18.87 -4.09 -1.66
C GLY A 369 17.39 -4.28 -2.05
N ALA A 370 16.48 -4.46 -1.09
CA ALA A 370 15.07 -4.21 -1.34
C ALA A 370 14.92 -2.75 -1.75
N VAL A 371 14.33 -2.50 -2.92
CA VAL A 371 14.03 -1.13 -3.36
C VAL A 371 12.89 -0.65 -2.48
N GLN A 372 13.24 0.06 -1.41
CA GLN A 372 12.28 0.53 -0.46
C GLN A 372 11.61 1.79 -1.01
N LEU A 373 10.42 1.61 -1.56
CA LEU A 373 9.66 2.70 -2.15
C LEU A 373 8.74 3.29 -1.09
N LEU A 374 8.89 4.59 -0.89
CA LEU A 374 8.03 5.37 -0.01
C LEU A 374 6.60 5.42 -0.57
N PRO A 375 5.57 5.50 0.30
CA PRO A 375 4.19 5.78 -0.10
C PRO A 375 4.05 7.01 -0.99
N VAL A 376 2.88 7.19 -1.64
CA VAL A 376 2.63 8.36 -2.49
C VAL A 376 3.17 9.64 -1.85
N GLU A 377 4.27 10.14 -2.40
CA GLU A 377 4.74 11.47 -2.08
C GLU A 377 4.01 12.40 -3.05
N LEU A 378 2.83 12.87 -2.66
CA LEU A 378 2.13 13.91 -3.40
C LEU A 378 3.00 15.17 -3.38
N VAL A 379 3.80 15.35 -4.43
CA VAL A 379 4.75 16.47 -4.59
C VAL A 379 4.00 17.79 -4.69
N SER A 380 2.87 17.80 -5.42
CA SER A 380 2.10 19.01 -5.61
C SER A 380 0.64 18.70 -5.91
N PHE A 381 -0.26 19.58 -5.48
CA PHE A 381 -1.64 19.64 -5.95
C PHE A 381 -1.99 21.10 -6.17
N ASN A 382 -2.46 21.44 -7.37
CA ASN A 382 -2.71 22.80 -7.81
C ASN A 382 -3.90 22.84 -8.77
N GLY A 383 -4.38 24.04 -9.08
CA GLY A 383 -5.45 24.22 -10.04
C GLY A 383 -5.52 25.63 -10.59
N VAL A 384 -6.04 25.74 -11.80
CA VAL A 384 -6.22 27.00 -12.53
C VAL A 384 -7.65 27.12 -13.05
N ALA A 385 -8.17 28.36 -13.07
CA ALA A 385 -9.46 28.65 -13.66
C ALA A 385 -9.30 28.95 -15.15
N ASP A 386 -9.96 28.15 -15.99
CA ASP A 386 -10.19 28.42 -17.42
C ASP A 386 -11.59 29.06 -17.61
N PRO A 387 -11.92 29.71 -18.74
CA PRO A 387 -13.21 30.38 -18.93
C PRO A 387 -14.45 29.49 -18.73
N TYR A 388 -14.34 28.17 -18.94
CA TYR A 388 -15.47 27.23 -18.88
C TYR A 388 -15.35 26.14 -17.81
N TYR A 389 -14.15 25.81 -17.34
CA TYR A 389 -13.89 24.76 -16.35
C TYR A 389 -12.75 25.17 -15.41
N ASN A 390 -12.55 24.46 -14.30
CA ASN A 390 -11.30 24.53 -13.55
C ASN A 390 -10.46 23.30 -13.90
N GLN A 391 -9.19 23.50 -14.23
CA GLN A 391 -8.24 22.40 -14.41
C GLN A 391 -7.48 22.20 -13.11
N LEU A 392 -7.57 20.98 -12.58
CA LEU A 392 -6.79 20.52 -11.43
C LEU A 392 -5.64 19.66 -11.93
N PHE A 393 -4.48 19.79 -11.31
CA PHE A 393 -3.33 18.98 -11.65
C PHE A 393 -2.50 18.69 -10.40
N TRP A 394 -1.96 17.48 -10.34
CA TRP A 394 -1.07 17.06 -9.27
C TRP A 394 0.04 16.19 -9.81
N SER A 395 1.07 16.03 -8.98
CA SER A 395 2.18 15.15 -9.27
C SER A 395 2.54 14.34 -8.04
N THR A 396 2.89 13.08 -8.25
CA THR A 396 3.45 12.16 -7.26
C THR A 396 4.96 12.06 -7.47
N ALA A 397 5.74 11.68 -6.45
CA ALA A 397 7.16 11.30 -6.60
C ALA A 397 7.31 9.78 -6.75
N SER A 398 6.38 9.04 -6.15
CA SER A 398 6.19 7.60 -6.23
C SER A 398 4.70 7.32 -6.06
N GLU A 399 4.22 6.16 -6.48
CA GLU A 399 2.93 5.62 -6.02
C GLU A 399 3.12 4.23 -5.46
N GLN A 400 3.06 4.11 -4.13
CA GLN A 400 3.04 2.83 -3.45
C GLN A 400 1.78 2.71 -2.60
N ASN A 401 1.11 1.57 -2.65
CA ASN A 401 -0.22 1.33 -2.07
C ASN A 401 -1.38 2.16 -2.59
N VAL A 402 -1.19 3.07 -3.52
CA VAL A 402 -2.29 3.95 -3.89
C VAL A 402 -3.19 3.26 -4.89
N ASN A 403 -4.46 3.18 -4.53
CA ASN A 403 -5.51 2.73 -5.42
C ASN A 403 -5.95 3.88 -6.32
N ARG A 404 -6.30 5.02 -5.71
CA ARG A 404 -6.88 6.16 -6.43
C ARG A 404 -6.73 7.47 -5.70
N PHE A 405 -6.88 8.55 -6.45
CA PHE A 405 -7.06 9.91 -5.97
C PHE A 405 -8.52 10.29 -6.15
N ILE A 406 -9.23 10.59 -5.07
CA ILE A 406 -10.60 11.10 -5.10
C ILE A 406 -10.53 12.62 -5.06
N ILE A 407 -11.12 13.27 -6.06
CA ILE A 407 -11.19 14.72 -6.16
C ILE A 407 -12.43 15.17 -5.40
N GLU A 408 -12.21 15.99 -4.37
CA GLU A 408 -13.29 16.55 -3.57
C GLU A 408 -13.33 18.07 -3.68
N ARG A 409 -14.53 18.62 -3.76
CA ARG A 409 -14.78 20.07 -3.79
C ARG A 409 -15.71 20.46 -2.66
N ALA A 410 -15.38 21.56 -1.98
CA ALA A 410 -16.28 22.09 -0.96
C ALA A 410 -17.58 22.62 -1.59
N ASN A 411 -18.69 22.42 -0.88
CA ASN A 411 -19.97 23.00 -1.23
C ASN A 411 -19.95 24.55 -1.13
N SER A 412 -21.04 25.20 -1.55
CA SER A 412 -21.13 26.66 -1.64
C SER A 412 -20.85 27.43 -0.34
N ASN A 413 -20.96 26.76 0.82
CA ASN A 413 -20.68 27.34 2.14
C ASN A 413 -19.25 27.06 2.65
N GLY A 414 -18.45 26.28 1.91
CA GLY A 414 -17.06 25.96 2.24
C GLY A 414 -16.88 25.00 3.42
N SER A 415 -17.97 24.40 3.93
CA SER A 415 -17.97 23.63 5.19
C SER A 415 -17.98 22.12 5.01
N GLN A 416 -18.40 21.61 3.85
CA GLN A 416 -18.45 20.17 3.55
C GLN A 416 -17.85 19.92 2.18
N PHE A 417 -17.07 18.85 2.06
CA PHE A 417 -16.46 18.40 0.81
C PHE A 417 -17.30 17.29 0.20
N GLU A 418 -17.58 17.41 -1.10
CA GLU A 418 -18.31 16.43 -1.89
C GLU A 418 -17.36 15.82 -2.93
N THR A 419 -17.47 14.52 -3.18
CA THR A 419 -16.72 13.85 -4.25
C THR A 419 -17.25 14.32 -5.60
N ILE A 420 -16.34 14.80 -6.46
CA ILE A 420 -16.70 15.27 -7.81
C ILE A 420 -16.04 14.46 -8.93
N GLY A 421 -15.10 13.57 -8.59
CA GLY A 421 -14.44 12.65 -9.52
C GLY A 421 -13.37 11.81 -8.84
N ALA A 422 -12.76 10.88 -9.58
CA ALA A 422 -11.62 10.11 -9.10
C ALA A 422 -10.63 9.77 -10.22
N VAL A 423 -9.39 9.51 -9.88
CA VAL A 423 -8.39 9.06 -10.87
C VAL A 423 -7.64 7.89 -10.28
N LEU A 424 -7.64 6.75 -10.96
CA LEU A 424 -6.83 5.61 -10.55
C LEU A 424 -5.34 6.00 -10.54
N SER A 425 -4.59 5.42 -9.62
CA SER A 425 -3.14 5.50 -9.66
C SER A 425 -2.60 4.82 -10.93
N GLN A 426 -1.35 5.08 -11.26
CA GLN A 426 -0.64 4.37 -12.32
C GLN A 426 -0.07 3.02 -11.83
N GLY A 427 -0.38 2.62 -10.60
CA GLY A 427 0.08 1.38 -9.98
C GLY A 427 1.30 1.55 -9.08
N GLU A 428 1.85 0.42 -8.62
CA GLU A 428 3.05 0.40 -7.77
C GLU A 428 4.26 0.88 -8.60
N THR A 429 4.68 2.12 -8.39
CA THR A 429 5.75 2.76 -9.17
C THR A 429 6.65 3.62 -8.30
N SER A 430 7.95 3.57 -8.61
CA SER A 430 9.00 4.41 -8.01
C SER A 430 9.21 5.72 -8.76
N VAL A 431 8.47 5.93 -9.85
CA VAL A 431 8.59 7.09 -10.72
C VAL A 431 7.36 7.96 -10.53
N GLY A 432 7.58 9.25 -10.30
CA GLY A 432 6.50 10.22 -10.17
C GLY A 432 5.65 10.34 -11.42
N HIS A 433 4.34 10.41 -11.26
CA HIS A 433 3.39 10.65 -12.35
C HIS A 433 2.74 12.02 -12.20
N ALA A 434 2.34 12.57 -13.34
CA ALA A 434 1.57 13.79 -13.41
C ALA A 434 0.13 13.45 -13.81
N TYR A 435 -0.81 14.08 -13.12
CA TYR A 435 -2.23 13.89 -13.29
C TYR A 435 -2.92 15.20 -13.60
N GLU A 436 -4.02 15.10 -14.34
CA GLU A 436 -4.92 16.21 -14.62
C GLU A 436 -6.37 15.76 -14.49
N TRP A 437 -7.22 16.67 -14.01
CA TRP A 437 -8.66 16.45 -13.92
C TRP A 437 -9.43 17.76 -14.15
N LEU A 438 -10.58 17.69 -14.83
CA LEU A 438 -11.34 18.86 -15.25
C LEU A 438 -12.67 18.97 -14.51
N ASP A 439 -12.82 20.01 -13.68
CA ASP A 439 -14.11 20.39 -13.10
C ASP A 439 -14.91 21.19 -14.13
N LYS A 440 -15.89 20.53 -14.77
CA LYS A 440 -16.74 21.11 -15.82
C LYS A 440 -17.89 21.95 -15.30
N SER A 441 -18.16 21.91 -13.98
CA SER A 441 -19.26 22.66 -13.36
C SER A 441 -18.76 23.47 -12.16
N PRO A 442 -17.71 24.32 -12.31
CA PRO A 442 -17.09 24.99 -11.18
C PRO A 442 -17.94 26.15 -10.68
N MET A 443 -17.89 26.40 -9.36
CA MET A 443 -18.51 27.55 -8.70
C MET A 443 -17.63 28.81 -8.82
N GLN A 444 -18.08 29.94 -8.27
CA GLN A 444 -17.31 31.19 -8.25
C GLN A 444 -15.98 31.04 -7.47
N ASN A 445 -16.07 30.52 -6.25
CA ASN A 445 -14.95 30.19 -5.39
C ASN A 445 -14.98 28.69 -5.16
N ASN A 446 -13.88 28.01 -5.44
CA ASN A 446 -13.80 26.56 -5.29
C ASN A 446 -12.64 26.22 -4.36
N TYR A 447 -12.91 25.33 -3.43
CA TYR A 447 -11.92 24.73 -2.54
C TYR A 447 -11.82 23.28 -2.91
N TYR A 448 -10.64 22.83 -3.32
CA TYR A 448 -10.41 21.45 -3.70
C TYR A 448 -9.43 20.80 -2.76
N ARG A 449 -9.59 19.49 -2.55
CA ARG A 449 -8.59 18.62 -1.96
C ARG A 449 -8.59 17.29 -2.71
N LEU A 450 -7.49 16.57 -2.60
CA LEU A 450 -7.41 15.17 -2.98
C LEU A 450 -7.58 14.34 -1.72
N ARG A 451 -8.40 13.30 -1.81
CA ARG A 451 -8.41 12.19 -0.87
C ARG A 451 -7.79 10.99 -1.58
N THR A 452 -6.57 10.65 -1.20
CA THR A 452 -5.88 9.47 -1.69
C THR A 452 -6.44 8.27 -0.93
N THR A 453 -6.87 7.23 -1.64
CA THR A 453 -7.29 5.96 -1.03
C THR A 453 -6.29 4.89 -1.42
N ASP A 454 -5.81 4.16 -0.42
CA ASP A 454 -4.91 3.03 -0.56
C ASP A 454 -5.69 1.74 -0.86
N TRP A 455 -5.01 0.69 -1.34
CA TRP A 455 -5.63 -0.61 -1.59
C TRP A 455 -6.16 -1.31 -0.33
N ASP A 456 -5.61 -0.99 0.83
CA ASP A 456 -6.07 -1.48 2.14
C ASP A 456 -7.18 -0.62 2.75
N GLY A 457 -7.64 0.40 2.02
CA GLY A 457 -8.69 1.31 2.43
C GLY A 457 -8.24 2.45 3.35
N GLN A 458 -6.94 2.60 3.63
CA GLN A 458 -6.44 3.81 4.29
C GLN A 458 -6.64 5.03 3.40
N GLU A 459 -6.86 6.17 4.04
CA GLU A 459 -7.14 7.42 3.35
C GLU A 459 -6.25 8.55 3.85
N ASP A 460 -5.73 9.34 2.91
CA ASP A 460 -4.95 10.53 3.19
C ASP A 460 -5.53 11.73 2.46
N LEU A 461 -5.45 12.90 3.10
CA LEU A 461 -5.93 14.15 2.54
C LEU A 461 -4.75 15.04 2.14
N SER A 462 -4.83 15.62 0.95
CA SER A 462 -3.93 16.69 0.56
C SER A 462 -4.28 18.02 1.23
N ASN A 463 -3.40 19.01 1.06
CA ASN A 463 -3.72 20.39 1.37
C ASN A 463 -4.90 20.88 0.51
N ILE A 464 -5.72 21.76 1.09
CA ILE A 464 -6.80 22.41 0.35
C ILE A 464 -6.21 23.51 -0.54
N ILE A 465 -6.51 23.46 -1.84
CA ILE A 465 -6.21 24.54 -2.78
C ILE A 465 -7.46 25.37 -3.05
N VAL A 466 -7.25 26.65 -3.40
CA VAL A 466 -8.33 27.57 -3.72
C VAL A 466 -8.20 28.02 -5.17
N VAL A 467 -9.23 27.75 -5.97
CA VAL A 467 -9.33 28.24 -7.34
C VAL A 467 -10.49 29.23 -7.40
N LYS A 468 -10.12 30.51 -7.53
CA LYS A 468 -11.07 31.61 -7.69
C LYS A 468 -11.27 31.86 -9.17
N ARG A 469 -12.51 31.74 -9.64
CA ARG A 469 -12.87 32.21 -10.97
C ARG A 469 -13.00 33.72 -10.89
N GLN A 470 -12.28 34.43 -11.75
CA GLN A 470 -12.57 35.83 -12.00
C GLN A 470 -14.05 35.94 -12.36
N GLU A 471 -14.75 36.95 -11.86
CA GLU A 471 -16.08 37.28 -12.38
C GLU A 471 -15.92 37.64 -13.86
N GLY A 472 -15.99 36.63 -14.72
CA GLY A 472 -16.26 36.85 -16.13
C GLY A 472 -17.64 37.48 -16.21
N ILE A 473 -17.76 38.50 -17.04
CA ILE A 473 -19.02 39.10 -17.43
C ILE A 473 -19.97 37.96 -17.82
N LYS A 474 -20.99 37.68 -17.00
CA LYS A 474 -22.06 36.75 -17.37
C LYS A 474 -23.15 37.57 -18.06
N PRO A 475 -23.22 37.57 -19.40
CA PRO A 475 -24.30 38.23 -20.09
C PRO A 475 -25.62 37.53 -19.75
N ALA A 476 -26.62 38.29 -19.30
CA ALA A 476 -27.98 37.78 -19.16
C ALA A 476 -28.70 37.96 -20.50
N ILE A 477 -29.20 36.86 -21.06
CA ILE A 477 -29.93 36.85 -22.34
C ILE A 477 -31.40 36.58 -22.06
N TYR A 478 -32.27 37.49 -22.48
CA TYR A 478 -33.72 37.34 -22.29
C TYR A 478 -34.56 38.06 -23.36
N PRO A 479 -35.72 37.50 -23.72
CA PRO A 479 -36.17 36.15 -23.34
C PRO A 479 -35.42 35.05 -24.11
N THR A 480 -35.31 33.85 -23.54
CA THR A 480 -34.60 32.70 -24.14
C THR A 480 -35.39 31.98 -25.25
N MET A 481 -36.66 32.33 -25.43
CA MET A 481 -37.49 31.93 -26.58
C MET A 481 -38.21 33.17 -27.13
N THR A 482 -37.95 33.52 -28.38
CA THR A 482 -38.56 34.67 -29.06
C THR A 482 -38.52 34.50 -30.58
N ASN A 483 -39.44 35.16 -31.25
CA ASN A 483 -39.51 35.25 -32.73
C ASN A 483 -39.14 36.67 -33.21
N GLY A 484 -38.45 37.44 -32.35
CA GLY A 484 -38.08 38.83 -32.54
C GLY A 484 -36.83 39.16 -31.72
N GLU A 485 -36.82 40.28 -31.01
CA GLU A 485 -35.64 40.78 -30.31
C GLU A 485 -35.24 39.94 -29.08
N ILE A 486 -33.92 39.81 -28.87
CA ILE A 486 -33.30 39.37 -27.62
C ILE A 486 -32.57 40.54 -26.95
N ASN A 487 -32.63 40.61 -25.62
CA ASN A 487 -31.83 41.54 -24.84
C ASN A 487 -30.62 40.79 -24.28
N ILE A 488 -29.44 41.39 -24.43
CA ILE A 488 -28.20 40.89 -23.84
C ILE A 488 -27.68 41.95 -22.88
N ALA A 489 -27.80 41.68 -21.59
CA ALA A 489 -27.30 42.55 -20.53
C ALA A 489 -25.90 42.10 -20.08
N ILE A 490 -24.90 42.95 -20.28
CA ILE A 490 -23.49 42.70 -19.96
C ILE A 490 -23.13 43.48 -18.70
N PRO A 491 -22.93 42.80 -17.55
CA PRO A 491 -22.46 43.46 -16.33
C PRO A 491 -21.05 44.02 -16.51
N GLY A 492 -20.75 45.21 -15.97
CA GLY A 492 -19.38 45.74 -15.91
C GLY A 492 -18.95 46.63 -17.09
N GLY A 493 -19.73 46.73 -18.17
CA GLY A 493 -19.58 47.78 -19.18
C GLY A 493 -18.40 47.63 -20.15
N GLU A 494 -17.70 46.49 -20.15
CA GLU A 494 -16.67 46.21 -21.13
C GLU A 494 -17.28 45.88 -22.51
N GLU A 495 -16.54 46.22 -23.57
CA GLU A 495 -16.93 45.92 -24.95
C GLU A 495 -16.67 44.44 -25.24
N VAL A 496 -17.72 43.69 -25.57
CA VAL A 496 -17.62 42.25 -25.89
C VAL A 496 -18.07 41.97 -27.30
N ARG A 497 -17.47 40.94 -27.89
CA ARG A 497 -17.78 40.45 -29.24
C ARG A 497 -18.81 39.32 -29.14
N LEU A 498 -20.01 39.57 -29.64
CA LEU A 498 -21.09 38.60 -29.71
C LEU A 498 -21.10 37.93 -31.09
N LYS A 499 -21.19 36.59 -31.13
CA LYS A 499 -21.41 35.81 -32.35
C LYS A 499 -22.65 34.95 -32.21
N ILE A 500 -23.53 34.98 -33.21
CA ILE A 500 -24.77 34.19 -33.25
C ILE A 500 -24.60 33.10 -34.30
N PHE A 501 -24.89 31.85 -33.94
CA PHE A 501 -24.79 30.69 -34.81
C PHE A 501 -26.14 30.01 -35.02
N SER A 502 -26.34 29.40 -36.18
CA SER A 502 -27.48 28.52 -36.45
C SER A 502 -27.31 27.17 -35.72
N VAL A 503 -28.37 26.37 -35.66
CA VAL A 503 -28.30 25.00 -35.12
C VAL A 503 -27.36 24.08 -35.92
N ALA A 504 -27.00 24.46 -37.15
CA ALA A 504 -26.01 23.77 -37.97
C ALA A 504 -24.57 24.28 -37.74
N GLY A 505 -24.37 25.24 -36.82
CA GLY A 505 -23.07 25.83 -36.51
C GLY A 505 -22.61 26.92 -37.48
N GLU A 506 -23.47 27.39 -38.38
CA GLU A 506 -23.15 28.48 -39.31
C GLU A 506 -23.26 29.83 -38.61
N LEU A 507 -22.27 30.71 -38.80
CA LEU A 507 -22.31 32.07 -38.26
C LEU A 507 -23.41 32.88 -38.96
N ILE A 508 -24.42 33.31 -38.20
CA ILE A 508 -25.53 34.15 -38.68
C ILE A 508 -25.14 35.62 -38.62
N SER A 509 -24.57 36.07 -37.50
CA SER A 509 -24.20 37.48 -37.29
C SER A 509 -23.15 37.68 -36.20
N GLU A 510 -22.49 38.83 -36.23
CA GLU A 510 -21.45 39.24 -35.27
C GLU A 510 -21.63 40.72 -34.90
N TYR A 511 -21.53 41.04 -33.60
CA TYR A 511 -21.70 42.37 -33.05
C TYR A 511 -20.60 42.69 -32.03
N ASN A 512 -20.21 43.96 -31.93
CA ASN A 512 -19.50 44.48 -30.76
C ASN A 512 -20.50 45.27 -29.92
N ILE A 513 -20.69 44.89 -28.66
CA ILE A 513 -21.68 45.49 -27.77
C ILE A 513 -21.02 45.93 -26.46
N ALA A 514 -21.40 47.12 -25.98
CA ALA A 514 -20.98 47.69 -24.71
C ALA A 514 -22.22 48.22 -23.99
N TYR A 515 -22.44 47.78 -22.74
CA TYR A 515 -23.71 47.97 -22.01
C TYR A 515 -24.94 47.32 -22.73
N SER A 516 -25.99 47.03 -21.97
CA SER A 516 -27.15 46.22 -22.44
C SER A 516 -27.64 46.61 -23.83
N SER A 517 -27.72 45.63 -24.75
CA SER A 517 -28.13 45.85 -26.15
C SER A 517 -29.29 44.94 -26.54
N ALA A 518 -30.29 45.50 -27.22
CA ALA A 518 -31.36 44.74 -27.87
C ALA A 518 -30.90 44.38 -29.30
N ILE A 519 -31.06 43.12 -29.68
CA ILE A 519 -30.67 42.59 -30.98
C ILE A 519 -31.89 41.95 -31.63
N ASP A 520 -32.26 42.45 -32.81
CA ASP A 520 -33.30 41.82 -33.64
C ASP A 520 -32.71 40.60 -34.35
N LEU A 521 -33.42 39.48 -34.26
CA LEU A 521 -33.02 38.19 -34.85
C LEU A 521 -33.61 37.95 -36.24
N LYS A 522 -34.26 38.96 -36.84
CA LYS A 522 -34.90 38.88 -38.16
C LYS A 522 -33.98 39.16 -39.35
#